data_AF-A0A6A5UE51-F1
#
_entry.id   AF-A0A6A5UE51-F1
#
_cell.length_a   1.000
_cell.length_b   1.000
_cell.length_c   1.000
_cell.angle_alpha   90.00
_cell.angle_beta   90.00
_cell.angle_gamma   90.00
#
_symmetry.space_group_name_H-M   'P 1'
#
loop_
_entity.id
_entity.type
_entity.pdbx_description
1 polymer ?
#
loop_
_entity_poly.entity_id
_entity_poly.type
_entity_poly.pdbx_seq_one_letter_code
_entity_poly.pdbx_strand_id
1 'polypeptide(L)' 'YVALGISSNATAAAIKKAYMQLALRYHPDRAPEGEKAQAHEKMTKVNEAYGVLSDAEKRGKYD' A
#
# COMPACT_ATOMS: atom_id res chain seq x y z
N TYR A 1 -3.55 -5.41 5.92
CA TYR A 1 -3.28 -4.43 7.00
C TYR A 1 -1.79 -4.19 7.23
N VAL A 2 -0.98 -5.21 7.52
CA VAL A 2 0.48 -5.07 7.78
C VAL A 2 1.26 -4.46 6.61
N ALA A 3 0.99 -4.85 5.36
CA ALA A 3 1.70 -4.35 4.17
C ALA A 3 1.54 -2.83 3.94
N LEU A 4 0.41 -2.26 4.33
CA LEU A 4 0.12 -0.83 4.26
C LEU A 4 0.38 -0.12 5.61
N GLY A 5 0.73 -0.84 6.68
CA GLY A 5 0.93 -0.30 8.01
C GLY A 5 -0.32 0.32 8.64
N ILE A 6 -1.50 -0.11 8.23
CA ILE A 6 -2.79 0.47 8.64
C ILE A 6 -3.60 -0.52 9.49
N SER A 7 -4.41 0.03 10.39
CA SER A 7 -5.30 -0.75 11.26
C SER A 7 -6.37 -1.50 10.47
N SER A 8 -6.86 -2.62 11.02
CA SER A 8 -8.01 -3.36 10.50
C SER A 8 -9.25 -2.48 10.28
N ASN A 9 -9.45 -1.49 11.14
CA ASN A 9 -10.54 -0.50 11.03
C ASN A 9 -10.23 0.70 10.11
N ALA A 10 -9.14 0.69 9.34
CA ALA A 10 -8.81 1.83 8.48
C ALA A 10 -9.89 2.07 7.42
N THR A 11 -10.43 3.28 7.32
CA THR A 11 -11.43 3.62 6.31
C THR A 11 -10.82 3.64 4.91
N ALA A 12 -11.63 3.55 3.85
CA ALA A 12 -11.16 3.64 2.46
C ALA A 12 -10.32 4.92 2.21
N ALA A 13 -10.68 6.03 2.87
CA ALA A 13 -9.91 7.27 2.85
C ALA A 13 -8.53 7.12 3.49
N ALA A 14 -8.43 6.42 4.64
CA ALA A 14 -7.16 6.15 5.30
C ALA A 14 -6.27 5.20 4.48
N ILE A 15 -6.86 4.18 3.85
CA ILE A 15 -6.19 3.25 2.94
C ILE A 15 -5.59 4.01 1.75
N LYS A 16 -6.36 4.89 1.11
CA LYS A 16 -5.90 5.73 0.00
C LYS A 16 -4.80 6.70 0.43
N LYS A 17 -4.91 7.30 1.62
CA LYS A 17 -3.89 8.20 2.16
C LYS A 17 -2.57 7.47 2.45
N ALA A 18 -2.65 6.28 3.05
CA ALA A 18 -1.48 5.43 3.30
C ALA A 18 -0.82 4.97 2.01
N TYR A 19 -1.62 4.56 1.02
CA TYR A 19 -1.14 4.22 -0.33
C TYR A 19 -0.37 5.39 -0.96
N MET A 20 -0.93 6.61 -0.94
CA MET A 20 -0.23 7.79 -1.48
C MET A 20 1.08 8.09 -0.75
N GLN A 21 1.10 7.99 0.58
CA GLN A 21 2.30 8.19 1.39
C GLN A 21 3.39 7.15 1.06
N LEU A 22 3.01 5.88 0.91
CA LEU A 22 3.93 4.80 0.59
C LEU A 22 4.41 4.87 -0.87
N ALA A 23 3.54 5.23 -1.81
CA ALA A 23 3.90 5.44 -3.21
C ALA A 23 4.89 6.61 -3.38
N LEU A 24 4.73 7.69 -2.60
CA LEU A 24 5.70 8.79 -2.57
C LEU A 24 7.04 8.37 -1.95
N ARG A 25 7.01 7.48 -0.95
CA ARG A 25 8.19 7.00 -0.23
C ARG A 25 8.97 5.94 -1.01
N TYR A 26 8.28 5.11 -1.78
CA TYR A 26 8.85 4.07 -2.64
C TYR A 26 8.86 4.47 -4.12
N HIS A 27 8.73 5.77 -4.42
CA HIS A 27 8.77 6.22 -5.81
C HIS A 27 10.19 6.01 -6.35
N PRO A 28 10.38 5.34 -7.50
CA PRO A 28 11.71 5.06 -8.06
C PRO A 28 12.51 6.32 -8.43
N ASP A 29 11.81 7.45 -8.56
CA ASP A 29 12.38 8.78 -8.82
C ASP A 29 13.02 9.41 -7.56
N ARG A 30 12.54 9.03 -6.36
CA ARG A 30 13.07 9.49 -5.08
C ARG A 30 13.92 8.44 -4.37
N ALA A 31 13.82 7.18 -4.78
CA ALA A 31 14.59 6.08 -4.22
C ALA A 31 16.02 6.07 -4.77
N PRO A 32 17.05 5.92 -3.91
CA PRO A 32 18.41 5.73 -4.37
C PRO A 32 18.53 4.46 -5.22
N GLU A 33 19.51 4.40 -6.13
CA GLU A 33 19.62 3.34 -7.14
C GLU A 33 19.68 1.93 -6.55
N GLY A 34 20.34 1.77 -5.40
CA GLY A 34 20.39 0.50 -4.65
C GLY A 34 19.06 0.10 -3.98
N GLU A 35 18.14 1.05 -3.80
CA GLU A 35 16.82 0.79 -3.20
C GLU A 35 15.69 0.72 -4.24
N LYS A 36 15.93 1.04 -5.52
CA LYS A 36 14.89 0.98 -6.57
C LYS A 36 14.21 -0.39 -6.67
N ALA A 37 14.98 -1.47 -6.54
CA ALA A 37 14.43 -2.83 -6.55
C ALA A 37 13.53 -3.10 -5.32
N GLN A 38 13.97 -2.69 -4.13
CA GLN A 38 13.15 -2.80 -2.91
C GLN A 38 11.92 -1.89 -2.95
N ALA A 39 12.06 -0.69 -3.50
CA ALA A 39 10.99 0.26 -3.68
C ALA A 39 9.92 -0.32 -4.61
N HIS A 40 10.32 -0.95 -5.71
CA HIS A 40 9.42 -1.67 -6.62
C HIS A 40 8.68 -2.80 -5.90
N GLU A 41 9.38 -3.69 -5.18
CA GLU A 41 8.74 -4.78 -4.42
C GLU A 41 7.72 -4.26 -3.39
N LYS A 42 8.11 -3.24 -2.63
CA LYS A 42 7.22 -2.63 -1.62
C LYS A 42 6.02 -1.97 -2.28
N MET A 43 6.21 -1.29 -3.41
CA MET A 43 5.13 -0.66 -4.15
C MET A 43 4.16 -1.70 -4.73
N THR A 44 4.65 -2.84 -5.21
CA THR A 44 3.83 -3.98 -5.65
C THR A 44 2.98 -4.53 -4.51
N LYS A 45 3.58 -4.80 -3.34
CA LYS A 45 2.84 -5.25 -2.13
C LYS A 45 1.79 -4.23 -1.68
N VAL A 46 2.12 -2.95 -1.75
CA VAL A 46 1.21 -1.85 -1.41
C VAL A 46 0.03 -1.77 -2.40
N ASN A 47 0.28 -1.99 -3.69
CA ASN A 47 -0.76 -2.06 -4.73
C ASN A 47 -1.70 -3.25 -4.53
N GLU A 48 -1.17 -4.45 -4.29
CA GLU A 48 -2.00 -5.64 -4.00
C GLU A 48 -2.86 -5.41 -2.76
N ALA A 49 -2.24 -4.95 -1.67
CA ALA A 49 -2.95 -4.67 -0.43
C ALA A 49 -4.02 -3.59 -0.62
N TYR A 50 -3.74 -2.55 -1.42
CA TYR A 50 -4.72 -1.53 -1.77
C TYR A 50 -5.87 -2.13 -2.58
N GLY A 51 -5.61 -2.95 -3.60
CA GLY A 51 -6.65 -3.56 -4.42
C GLY A 51 -7.58 -4.50 -3.65
N VAL A 52 -7.07 -5.18 -2.62
CA VAL A 52 -7.90 -6.02 -1.74
C VAL A 52 -8.67 -5.17 -0.72
N LEU A 53 -8.05 -4.14 -0.13
CA LEU A 53 -8.67 -3.33 0.92
C LEU A 53 -9.55 -2.19 0.41
N SER A 54 -9.34 -1.72 -0.81
CA SER A 54 -10.16 -0.69 -1.46
C SER A 54 -11.51 -1.23 -1.91
N ASP A 55 -11.57 -2.54 -2.15
CA ASP A 55 -12.76 -3.24 -2.58
C ASP A 55 -13.52 -3.75 -1.36
N ALA A 56 -14.68 -3.15 -1.07
CA ALA A 56 -15.46 -3.46 0.13
C ALA A 56 -15.95 -4.92 0.16
N GLU A 57 -16.23 -5.52 -1.01
CA GLU A 57 -16.62 -6.93 -1.09
C GLU A 57 -15.46 -7.86 -0.78
N LYS A 58 -14.26 -7.57 -1.31
CA LYS A 58 -13.07 -8.37 -1.03
C LYS A 58 -12.63 -8.19 0.42
N ARG A 59 -12.74 -6.97 0.96
CA ARG A 59 -12.42 -6.69 2.35
C ARG A 59 -13.30 -7.50 3.31
N GLY A 60 -14.59 -7.60 3.04
CA GLY A 60 -15.51 -8.43 3.83
C GLY A 60 -15.23 -9.94 3.78
N LYS A 61 -14.47 -10.44 2.79
CA LYS A 61 -13.99 -11.83 2.74
C LYS A 61 -12.70 -12.08 3.52
N TYR A 62 -11.96 -11.02 3.86
CA TYR A 62 -10.69 -11.09 4.57
C TYR A 62 -10.78 -10.60 6.03
N ASP A 63 -11.87 -9.94 6.40
CA ASP A 63 -12.20 -9.57 7.79
C ASP A 63 -12.70 -10.77 8.59
#